data_AF-A0A5D2KLV1-F1
#
_entry.id   AF-A0A5D2KLV1-F1
#
_cell.length_a   1.000
_cell.length_b   1.000
_cell.length_c   1.000
_cell.angle_alpha   90.00
_cell.angle_beta   90.00
_cell.angle_gamma   90.00
#
_symmetry.space_group_name_H-M   'P 1'
#
loop_
_entity.id
_entity.type
_entity.pdbx_description
1 polymer ?
#
loop_
_entity_poly.entity_id
_entity_poly.type
_entity_poly.pdbx_seq_one_letter_code
_entity_poly.pdbx_strand_id
1 'polypeptide(L)'
;MGKGLVEIHATLHNILTMADEDVRQSLLSSTIDSLNLNETKAIQRRKSHHRSKGPSEKESQEQEKVLQPLINVEPTFVGLEFRIKYVLLLLALYLGIGTLWFFLIKNQIYGKKTNGVIDAIYFCVVTMTSVGYGDLVPHSTLAKILSCIYAFTGVALVGLILSNAADYIAEKQGILLVKSMLKNEKFNTAEVLMDVETNRDKYKFLMTSLLLVVLIISGISFLILVEGMEFIDAFYCVCSTMTTLGYGDKSFSTQEGRMFAILWILSSTICLGQFFLYLAALYTEKRQRSLVKWVLNRKLTPSDLEAADMDHDEVVRVHII
;
A
#
# COMPACT_ATOMS: atom_id res chain seq x y z
N MET A 1 -3.30 -41.22 24.85
CA MET A 1 -3.40 -39.79 24.47
C MET A 1 -3.06 -39.51 22.99
N GLY A 2 -2.87 -40.52 22.12
CA GLY A 2 -2.45 -40.32 20.72
C GLY A 2 -3.48 -40.67 19.63
N LYS A 3 -4.68 -41.16 19.96
CA LYS A 3 -5.70 -41.53 18.96
C LYS A 3 -6.66 -40.39 18.60
N GLY A 4 -6.98 -39.50 19.54
CA GLY A 4 -7.89 -38.36 19.29
C GLY A 4 -7.28 -37.21 18.47
N LEU A 5 -5.95 -37.05 18.47
CA LEU A 5 -5.28 -35.99 17.67
C LEU A 5 -5.23 -36.33 16.17
N VAL A 6 -5.24 -37.63 15.82
CA VAL A 6 -5.21 -38.11 14.43
C VAL A 6 -6.59 -37.97 13.77
N GLU A 7 -7.68 -38.22 14.52
CA GLU A 7 -9.05 -38.01 14.04
C GLU A 7 -9.37 -36.53 13.78
N ILE A 8 -8.91 -35.62 14.65
CA ILE A 8 -9.15 -34.18 14.46
C ILE A 8 -8.38 -33.65 13.23
N HIS A 9 -7.17 -34.14 12.98
CA HIS A 9 -6.37 -33.72 11.81
C HIS A 9 -6.97 -34.26 10.49
N ALA A 10 -7.45 -35.50 10.47
CA ALA A 10 -8.13 -36.08 9.30
C ALA A 10 -9.46 -35.36 9.01
N THR A 11 -10.20 -34.97 10.05
CA THR A 11 -11.48 -34.25 9.90
C THR A 11 -11.25 -32.81 9.42
N LEU A 12 -10.23 -32.10 9.91
CA LEU A 12 -9.89 -30.76 9.43
C LEU A 12 -9.37 -30.77 7.98
N HIS A 13 -8.60 -31.80 7.61
CA HIS A 13 -8.09 -31.94 6.25
C HIS A 13 -9.23 -32.19 5.26
N ASN A 14 -10.19 -33.06 5.60
CA ASN A 14 -11.38 -33.31 4.77
C ASN A 14 -12.30 -32.08 4.66
N ILE A 15 -12.40 -31.25 5.69
CA ILE A 15 -13.20 -30.01 5.63
C ILE A 15 -12.51 -28.96 4.74
N LEU A 16 -11.18 -28.87 4.78
CA LEU A 16 -10.41 -27.96 3.93
C LEU A 16 -10.42 -28.40 2.46
N THR A 17 -10.39 -29.70 2.17
CA THR A 17 -10.47 -30.20 0.79
C THR A 17 -11.88 -30.09 0.21
N MET A 18 -12.93 -30.31 1.00
CA MET A 18 -14.31 -30.10 0.54
C MET A 18 -14.63 -28.61 0.31
N ALA A 19 -14.09 -27.70 1.13
CA ALA A 19 -14.25 -26.27 0.92
C ALA A 19 -13.55 -25.77 -0.36
N ASP A 20 -12.40 -26.36 -0.71
CA ASP A 20 -11.67 -26.03 -1.94
C ASP A 20 -12.37 -26.62 -3.18
N GLU A 21 -12.95 -27.82 -3.10
CA GLU A 21 -13.75 -28.42 -4.17
C GLU A 21 -15.04 -27.64 -4.47
N ASP A 22 -15.78 -27.18 -3.45
CA ASP A 22 -17.00 -26.38 -3.64
C ASP A 22 -16.70 -25.02 -4.27
N VAL A 23 -15.61 -24.37 -3.83
CA VAL A 23 -15.15 -23.11 -4.42
C VAL A 23 -14.74 -23.33 -5.87
N ARG A 24 -14.00 -24.41 -6.15
CA ARG A 24 -13.54 -24.76 -7.50
C ARG A 24 -14.68 -25.17 -8.42
N GLN A 25 -15.71 -25.87 -7.92
CA GLN A 25 -16.94 -26.16 -8.67
C GLN A 25 -17.77 -24.91 -8.97
N SER A 26 -17.84 -23.95 -8.04
CA SER A 26 -18.52 -22.66 -8.30
C SER A 26 -17.79 -21.79 -9.33
N LEU A 27 -16.45 -21.83 -9.32
CA LEU A 27 -15.62 -21.14 -10.30
C LEU A 27 -15.69 -21.81 -11.67
N LEU A 28 -15.76 -23.15 -11.71
CA LEU A 28 -15.94 -23.90 -12.95
C LEU A 28 -17.35 -23.71 -13.53
N SER A 29 -18.41 -23.71 -12.72
CA SER A 29 -19.78 -23.50 -13.20
C SER A 29 -19.98 -22.08 -13.74
N SER A 30 -19.48 -21.06 -13.02
CA SER A 30 -19.52 -19.68 -13.50
C SER A 30 -18.70 -19.45 -14.77
N THR A 31 -17.59 -20.17 -14.93
CA THR A 31 -16.78 -20.12 -16.15
C THR A 31 -17.49 -20.81 -17.33
N ILE A 32 -18.10 -21.97 -17.10
CA ILE A 32 -18.86 -22.71 -18.13
C ILE A 32 -20.09 -21.92 -18.59
N ASP A 33 -20.81 -21.27 -17.68
CA ASP A 33 -21.94 -20.39 -18.02
C ASP A 33 -21.49 -19.17 -18.83
N SER A 34 -20.33 -18.61 -18.53
CA SER A 34 -19.76 -17.49 -19.30
C SER A 34 -19.33 -17.90 -20.72
N LEU A 35 -18.82 -19.12 -20.89
CA LEU A 35 -18.41 -19.69 -22.17
C LEU A 35 -19.63 -20.02 -23.04
N ASN A 36 -20.66 -20.64 -22.47
CA ASN A 36 -21.93 -20.93 -23.15
C ASN A 36 -22.63 -19.65 -23.62
N LEU A 37 -22.57 -18.57 -22.83
CA LEU A 37 -23.12 -17.26 -23.23
C LEU A 37 -22.40 -16.67 -24.45
N ASN A 38 -21.09 -16.87 -24.55
CA ASN A 38 -20.27 -16.40 -25.66
C ASN A 38 -20.47 -17.24 -26.94
N GLU A 39 -20.60 -18.57 -26.82
CA GLU A 39 -20.94 -19.41 -27.97
C GLU A 39 -22.34 -19.09 -28.51
N THR A 40 -23.33 -18.88 -27.64
CA THR A 40 -24.70 -18.54 -28.07
C THR A 40 -24.72 -17.22 -28.83
N LYS A 41 -23.94 -16.21 -28.38
CA LYS A 41 -23.77 -14.92 -29.08
C LYS A 41 -22.98 -15.04 -30.38
N ALA A 42 -21.97 -15.92 -30.44
CA ALA A 42 -21.18 -16.17 -31.65
C ALA A 42 -21.99 -16.90 -32.74
N ILE A 43 -22.82 -17.87 -32.35
CA ILE A 43 -23.74 -18.60 -33.24
C ILE A 43 -24.84 -17.67 -33.77
N GLN A 44 -25.34 -16.75 -32.93
CA GLN A 44 -26.34 -15.76 -33.33
C GLN A 44 -25.76 -14.70 -34.29
N ARG A 45 -24.49 -14.31 -34.11
CA ARG A 45 -23.75 -13.48 -35.09
C ARG A 45 -23.54 -14.21 -36.44
N ARG A 46 -23.19 -15.50 -36.43
CA ARG A 46 -22.99 -16.30 -37.66
C ARG A 46 -24.27 -16.47 -38.50
N LYS A 47 -25.47 -16.52 -37.90
CA LYS A 47 -26.73 -16.60 -38.66
C LYS A 47 -27.17 -15.27 -39.31
N SER A 48 -26.57 -14.13 -38.94
CA SER A 48 -26.95 -12.81 -39.49
C SER A 48 -26.15 -12.38 -40.73
N HIS A 49 -25.07 -13.08 -41.08
CA HIS A 49 -24.23 -12.76 -42.24
C HIS A 49 -24.74 -13.35 -43.55
N HIS A 50 -25.98 -13.05 -43.91
CA HIS A 50 -26.43 -13.14 -45.30
C HIS A 50 -27.59 -12.19 -45.61
N ARG A 51 -27.34 -10.88 -45.46
CA ARG A 51 -27.99 -9.85 -46.31
C ARG A 51 -27.29 -8.51 -46.13
N SER A 52 -26.74 -7.97 -47.21
CA SER A 52 -26.20 -6.62 -47.24
C SER A 52 -27.29 -5.59 -47.00
N LYS A 53 -27.06 -4.63 -46.11
CA LYS A 53 -27.49 -3.21 -46.21
C LYS A 53 -26.87 -2.41 -45.06
N GLY A 54 -26.46 -1.18 -45.34
CA GLY A 54 -25.63 -0.31 -44.50
C GLY A 54 -26.21 0.05 -43.12
N PRO A 55 -25.39 0.61 -42.22
CA PRO A 55 -25.75 0.78 -40.82
C PRO A 55 -26.83 1.85 -40.65
N SER A 56 -27.86 1.52 -39.87
CA SER A 56 -28.98 2.40 -39.53
C SER A 56 -28.75 3.02 -38.14
N GLU A 57 -29.06 4.32 -38.00
CA GLU A 57 -28.98 5.16 -36.78
C GLU A 57 -29.57 4.55 -35.48
N LYS A 58 -30.29 3.42 -35.55
CA LYS A 58 -30.76 2.67 -34.38
C LYS A 58 -29.63 1.93 -33.64
N GLU A 59 -28.57 1.50 -34.32
CA GLU A 59 -27.42 0.82 -33.69
C GLU A 59 -26.61 1.77 -32.78
N SER A 60 -26.58 3.07 -33.11
CA SER A 60 -25.87 4.08 -32.30
C SER A 60 -26.55 4.34 -30.94
N GLN A 61 -27.89 4.27 -30.89
CA GLN A 61 -28.63 4.42 -29.62
C GLN A 61 -28.59 3.15 -28.75
N GLU A 62 -28.45 1.96 -29.36
CA GLU A 62 -28.36 0.70 -28.63
C GLU A 62 -26.94 0.48 -28.06
N GLN A 63 -25.89 0.91 -28.78
CA GLN A 63 -24.51 0.93 -28.27
C GLN A 63 -24.32 1.92 -27.12
N GLU A 64 -24.98 3.08 -27.13
CA GLU A 64 -24.96 4.02 -26.01
C GLU A 64 -25.63 3.45 -24.75
N LYS A 65 -26.68 2.64 -24.91
CA LYS A 65 -27.35 1.91 -23.81
C LYS A 65 -26.58 0.69 -23.31
N VAL A 66 -25.77 0.05 -24.16
CA VAL A 66 -24.95 -1.13 -23.80
C VAL A 66 -23.61 -0.73 -23.18
N LEU A 67 -23.16 0.51 -23.36
CA LEU A 67 -21.97 1.04 -22.69
C LEU A 67 -22.26 1.53 -21.25
N GLN A 68 -23.48 1.97 -20.97
CA GLN A 68 -23.91 2.43 -19.64
C GLN A 68 -23.82 1.40 -18.49
N PRO A 69 -24.00 0.08 -18.68
CA PRO A 69 -23.89 -0.90 -17.59
C PRO A 69 -22.43 -1.19 -17.18
N LEU A 70 -21.45 -0.91 -18.04
CA LEU A 70 -20.02 -1.14 -17.73
C LEU A 70 -19.41 -0.06 -16.83
N ILE A 71 -20.14 1.03 -16.58
CA ILE A 71 -19.72 2.18 -15.74
C ILE A 71 -20.46 2.16 -14.39
N ASN A 72 -21.01 1.01 -13.97
CA ASN A 72 -21.57 0.84 -12.63
C ASN A 72 -20.72 -0.12 -11.77
N VAL A 73 -19.40 -0.08 -11.93
CA VAL A 73 -18.52 -0.50 -10.85
C VAL A 73 -18.62 0.59 -9.80
N GLU A 74 -19.46 0.38 -8.78
CA GLU A 74 -19.47 1.25 -7.62
C GLU A 74 -18.03 1.34 -7.10
N PRO A 75 -17.43 2.54 -7.09
CA PRO A 75 -16.00 2.66 -7.00
C PRO A 75 -15.56 2.19 -5.62
N THR A 76 -14.72 1.15 -5.56
CA THR A 76 -13.99 0.68 -4.36
C THR A 76 -13.34 1.83 -3.57
N PHE A 77 -13.12 2.96 -4.26
CA PHE A 77 -12.75 4.27 -3.74
C PHE A 77 -13.54 4.76 -2.52
N VAL A 78 -14.85 4.48 -2.44
CA VAL A 78 -15.66 4.94 -1.30
C VAL A 78 -15.17 4.26 -0.02
N GLY A 79 -14.94 2.95 -0.05
CA GLY A 79 -14.44 2.18 1.10
C GLY A 79 -13.02 2.57 1.54
N LEU A 80 -12.14 2.90 0.59
CA LEU A 80 -10.77 3.28 0.91
C LEU A 80 -10.67 4.69 1.53
N GLU A 81 -11.40 5.67 0.99
CA GLU A 81 -11.39 7.03 1.55
C GLU A 81 -11.91 7.07 2.99
N PHE A 82 -12.91 6.25 3.32
CA PHE A 82 -13.36 6.08 4.70
C PHE A 82 -12.26 5.47 5.57
N ARG A 83 -11.59 4.40 5.11
CA ARG A 83 -10.54 3.71 5.87
C ARG A 83 -9.40 4.65 6.29
N ILE A 84 -8.95 5.53 5.41
CA ILE A 84 -7.87 6.48 5.71
C ILE A 84 -8.33 7.57 6.67
N LYS A 85 -9.55 8.09 6.50
CA LYS A 85 -10.13 9.06 7.44
C LYS A 85 -10.20 8.48 8.86
N TYR A 86 -10.59 7.22 9.01
CA TYR A 86 -10.59 6.53 10.31
C TYR A 86 -9.18 6.37 10.89
N VAL A 87 -8.19 5.99 10.08
CA VAL A 87 -6.79 5.85 10.53
C VAL A 87 -6.20 7.20 10.95
N LEU A 88 -6.47 8.28 10.21
CA LEU A 88 -6.05 9.64 10.58
C LEU A 88 -6.75 10.14 11.84
N LEU A 89 -8.04 9.82 12.02
CA LEU A 89 -8.78 10.12 13.24
C LEU A 89 -8.22 9.37 14.44
N LEU A 90 -7.89 8.08 14.28
CA LEU A 90 -7.25 7.26 15.30
C LEU A 90 -5.88 7.84 15.70
N LEU A 91 -5.08 8.28 14.71
CA LEU A 91 -3.81 8.98 14.95
C LEU A 91 -4.01 10.28 15.73
N ALA A 92 -4.97 11.11 15.33
CA ALA A 92 -5.25 12.37 16.01
C ALA A 92 -5.69 12.14 17.46
N LEU A 93 -6.55 11.14 17.71
CA LEU A 93 -6.97 10.75 19.05
C LEU A 93 -5.80 10.25 19.88
N TYR A 94 -4.96 9.38 19.30
CA TYR A 94 -3.78 8.83 19.96
C TYR A 94 -2.78 9.92 20.36
N LEU A 95 -2.47 10.85 19.44
CA LEU A 95 -1.64 12.03 19.72
C LEU A 95 -2.29 12.93 20.79
N GLY A 96 -3.61 13.13 20.74
CA GLY A 96 -4.33 13.93 21.73
C GLY A 96 -4.25 13.34 23.14
N ILE A 97 -4.48 12.03 23.29
CA ILE A 97 -4.38 11.31 24.56
C ILE A 97 -2.94 11.34 25.08
N GLY A 98 -1.96 11.05 24.22
CA GLY A 98 -0.55 11.11 24.59
C GLY A 98 -0.14 12.51 25.06
N THR A 99 -0.52 13.54 24.30
CA THR A 99 -0.24 14.94 24.62
C THR A 99 -0.84 15.30 25.97
N LEU A 100 -2.08 14.89 26.25
CA LEU A 100 -2.72 15.13 27.55
C LEU A 100 -1.93 14.47 28.68
N TRP A 101 -1.56 13.20 28.55
CA TRP A 101 -0.75 12.51 29.56
C TRP A 101 0.59 13.20 29.81
N PHE A 102 1.37 13.46 28.76
CA PHE A 102 2.69 14.08 28.89
C PHE A 102 2.64 15.55 29.33
N PHE A 103 1.57 16.27 28.99
CA PHE A 103 1.32 17.61 29.50
C PHE A 103 1.06 17.61 31.02
N LEU A 104 0.27 16.64 31.52
CA LEU A 104 0.00 16.51 32.96
C LEU A 104 1.26 16.15 33.75
N ILE A 105 2.15 15.33 33.18
CA ILE A 105 3.42 14.94 33.80
C ILE A 105 4.62 15.79 33.34
N LYS A 106 4.39 16.97 32.75
CA LYS A 106 5.46 17.83 32.19
C LYS A 106 6.58 18.17 33.19
N ASN A 107 6.27 18.19 34.49
CA ASN A 107 7.23 18.46 35.56
C ASN A 107 8.20 17.29 35.77
N GLN A 108 7.85 16.08 35.31
CA GLN A 108 8.64 14.86 35.40
C GLN A 108 9.50 14.59 34.15
N ILE A 109 9.47 15.50 33.17
CA ILE A 109 10.28 15.46 31.95
C ILE A 109 11.44 16.45 32.11
N TYR A 110 12.67 15.98 31.91
CA TYR A 110 13.88 16.81 31.88
C TYR A 110 14.24 17.19 30.44
N GLY A 111 14.89 18.33 30.25
CA GLY A 111 15.34 18.80 28.93
C GLY A 111 15.12 20.30 28.72
N LYS A 112 15.50 20.78 27.53
CA LYS A 112 15.24 22.17 27.13
C LYS A 112 13.76 22.32 26.80
N LYS A 113 13.02 23.08 27.60
CA LYS A 113 11.57 23.28 27.42
C LYS A 113 11.29 24.59 26.70
N THR A 114 10.25 24.61 25.87
CA THR A 114 9.76 25.80 25.19
C THR A 114 8.35 26.12 25.67
N ASN A 115 7.35 25.45 25.13
CA ASN A 115 5.95 25.53 25.52
C ASN A 115 5.47 24.15 25.94
N GLY A 116 4.82 24.04 27.11
CA GLY A 116 4.44 22.76 27.68
C GLY A 116 3.53 21.90 26.78
N VAL A 117 2.67 22.50 25.96
CA VAL A 117 1.79 21.75 25.03
C VAL A 117 2.57 21.33 23.79
N ILE A 118 3.33 22.24 23.18
CA ILE A 118 4.14 21.96 21.99
C ILE A 118 5.19 20.88 22.30
N ASP A 119 5.85 20.98 23.45
CA ASP A 119 6.84 20.02 23.92
C ASP A 119 6.22 18.63 24.14
N ALA A 120 4.98 18.56 24.64
CA ALA A 120 4.27 17.30 24.83
C ALA A 120 3.90 16.65 23.49
N ILE A 121 3.38 17.43 22.52
CA ILE A 121 3.06 16.91 21.17
C ILE A 121 4.36 16.48 20.47
N TYR A 122 5.42 17.29 20.56
CA TYR A 122 6.72 16.98 19.99
C TYR A 122 7.31 15.70 20.59
N PHE A 123 7.28 15.54 21.92
CA PHE A 123 7.70 14.31 22.60
C PHE A 123 6.89 13.09 22.13
N CYS A 124 5.56 13.24 22.02
CA CYS A 124 4.68 12.21 21.47
C CYS A 124 5.10 11.78 20.06
N VAL A 125 5.31 12.74 19.15
CA VAL A 125 5.72 12.47 17.76
C VAL A 125 7.07 11.79 17.71
N VAL A 126 8.08 12.34 18.38
CA VAL A 126 9.45 11.82 18.41
C VAL A 126 9.49 10.40 18.98
N THR A 127 8.66 10.10 19.98
CA THR A 127 8.57 8.76 20.60
C THR A 127 7.85 7.77 19.69
N MET A 128 6.67 8.11 19.14
CA MET A 128 5.90 7.17 18.31
C MET A 128 6.57 6.87 16.96
N THR A 129 7.34 7.81 16.44
CA THR A 129 8.11 7.66 15.19
C THR A 129 9.47 7.01 15.42
N SER A 130 9.78 6.61 16.66
CA SER A 130 11.06 6.00 17.06
C SER A 130 12.31 6.84 16.76
N VAL A 131 12.17 8.15 16.53
CA VAL A 131 13.32 9.05 16.34
C VAL A 131 14.10 9.18 17.64
N GLY A 132 13.42 9.52 18.74
CA GLY A 132 14.00 9.45 20.08
C GLY A 132 15.26 10.30 20.34
N TYR A 133 15.28 11.59 19.97
CA TYR A 133 16.45 12.47 20.18
C TYR A 133 16.98 12.51 21.62
N GLY A 134 16.16 12.25 22.63
CA GLY A 134 16.59 12.36 24.03
C GLY A 134 16.86 13.80 24.49
N ASP A 135 16.38 14.80 23.75
CA ASP A 135 16.37 16.21 24.14
C ASP A 135 15.30 16.50 25.20
N LEU A 136 14.23 15.70 25.22
CA LEU A 136 13.23 15.59 26.27
C LEU A 136 13.19 14.15 26.77
N VAL A 137 13.42 13.94 28.07
CA VAL A 137 13.54 12.59 28.65
C VAL A 137 12.69 12.46 29.92
N PRO A 138 11.88 11.39 30.06
CA PRO A 138 11.16 11.11 31.29
C PRO A 138 12.14 10.71 32.41
N HIS A 139 12.15 11.47 33.50
CA HIS A 139 13.04 11.18 34.65
C HIS A 139 12.36 10.29 35.70
N SER A 140 11.06 10.51 35.96
CA SER A 140 10.29 9.76 36.96
C SER A 140 9.95 8.33 36.53
N THR A 141 9.84 7.42 37.49
CA THR A 141 9.39 6.03 37.28
C THR A 141 8.05 5.96 36.54
N LEU A 142 7.08 6.78 36.94
CA LEU A 142 5.77 6.85 36.28
C LEU A 142 5.91 7.28 34.81
N ALA A 143 6.68 8.34 34.56
CA ALA A 143 6.87 8.89 33.23
C ALA A 143 7.56 7.89 32.29
N LYS A 144 8.53 7.12 32.81
CA LYS A 144 9.21 6.05 32.07
C LYS A 144 8.26 4.92 31.67
N ILE A 145 7.45 4.42 32.62
CA ILE A 145 6.47 3.35 32.34
C ILE A 145 5.46 3.80 31.28
N LEU A 146 4.91 5.01 31.42
CA LEU A 146 3.97 5.56 30.44
C LEU A 146 4.61 5.73 29.06
N SER A 147 5.86 6.19 29.02
CA SER A 147 6.61 6.33 27.77
C SER A 147 6.83 4.99 27.07
N CYS A 148 7.11 3.91 27.83
CA CYS A 148 7.24 2.57 27.26
C CYS A 148 5.93 2.08 26.63
N ILE A 149 4.81 2.17 27.36
CA ILE A 149 3.48 1.76 26.85
C ILE A 149 3.12 2.57 25.60
N TYR A 150 3.39 3.87 25.64
CA TYR A 150 3.17 4.76 24.51
C TYR A 150 4.06 4.34 23.31
N ALA A 151 5.36 4.13 23.49
CA ALA A 151 6.26 3.76 22.40
C ALA A 151 5.80 2.49 21.66
N PHE A 152 5.43 1.42 22.37
CA PHE A 152 4.96 0.17 21.74
C PHE A 152 3.68 0.37 20.93
N THR A 153 2.70 1.07 21.49
CA THR A 153 1.44 1.34 20.79
C THR A 153 1.63 2.29 19.61
N GLY A 154 2.55 3.24 19.72
CA GLY A 154 2.86 4.23 18.69
C GLY A 154 3.48 3.61 17.45
N VAL A 155 4.49 2.75 17.63
CA VAL A 155 5.14 2.05 16.50
C VAL A 155 4.15 1.16 15.75
N ALA A 156 3.27 0.45 16.46
CA ALA A 156 2.21 -0.34 15.83
C ALA A 156 1.25 0.53 14.99
N LEU A 157 0.86 1.70 15.52
CA LEU A 157 0.00 2.64 14.82
C LEU A 157 0.67 3.24 13.57
N VAL A 158 1.96 3.58 13.65
CA VAL A 158 2.75 4.04 12.49
C VAL A 158 2.76 2.97 11.39
N GLY A 159 2.93 1.69 11.76
CA GLY A 159 2.85 0.57 10.81
C GLY A 159 1.48 0.46 10.11
N LEU A 160 0.39 0.67 10.84
CA LEU A 160 -0.97 0.69 10.26
C LEU A 160 -1.17 1.85 9.29
N ILE A 161 -0.66 3.04 9.62
CA ILE A 161 -0.70 4.20 8.75
C ILE A 161 0.09 3.92 7.48
N LEU A 162 1.29 3.36 7.62
CA LEU A 162 2.18 3.06 6.51
C LEU A 162 1.53 2.14 5.48
N SER A 163 0.88 1.07 5.95
CA SER A 163 0.15 0.11 5.11
C SER A 163 -1.02 0.78 4.36
N ASN A 164 -1.89 1.50 5.07
CA ASN A 164 -3.04 2.16 4.46
C ASN A 164 -2.67 3.31 3.52
N ALA A 165 -1.61 4.06 3.84
CA ALA A 165 -1.11 5.12 2.98
C ALA A 165 -0.51 4.54 1.68
N ALA A 166 0.14 3.38 1.75
CA ALA A 166 0.65 2.69 0.57
C ALA A 166 -0.49 2.26 -0.38
N ASP A 167 -1.59 1.75 0.17
CA ASP A 167 -2.81 1.42 -0.60
C ASP A 167 -3.43 2.67 -1.24
N TYR A 168 -3.51 3.78 -0.50
CA TYR A 168 -4.05 5.04 -1.01
C TYR A 168 -3.31 5.62 -2.20
N ILE A 169 -1.99 5.70 -2.08
CA ILE A 169 -1.13 6.17 -3.17
C ILE A 169 -1.30 5.23 -4.36
N ALA A 170 -1.38 3.92 -4.13
CA ALA A 170 -1.58 2.93 -5.16
C ALA A 170 -2.91 3.08 -5.91
N GLU A 171 -3.98 3.50 -5.25
CA GLU A 171 -5.30 3.67 -5.86
C GLU A 171 -5.43 5.01 -6.60
N LYS A 172 -4.96 6.11 -6.01
CA LYS A 172 -5.06 7.46 -6.61
C LYS A 172 -4.16 7.64 -7.83
N GLN A 173 -2.98 7.01 -7.86
CA GLN A 173 -2.11 7.05 -9.05
C GLN A 173 -2.76 6.39 -10.26
N GLY A 174 -3.55 5.33 -10.06
CA GLY A 174 -4.31 4.67 -11.13
C GLY A 174 -5.32 5.61 -11.79
N ILE A 175 -6.14 6.33 -11.01
CA ILE A 175 -7.14 7.25 -11.59
C ILE A 175 -6.52 8.49 -12.21
N LEU A 176 -5.57 9.14 -11.52
CA LEU A 176 -5.02 10.42 -12.01
C LEU A 176 -4.34 10.25 -13.35
N LEU A 177 -3.69 9.12 -13.58
CA LEU A 177 -3.12 8.79 -14.87
C LEU A 177 -4.20 8.59 -15.93
N VAL A 178 -5.24 7.79 -15.65
CA VAL A 178 -6.37 7.58 -16.58
C VAL A 178 -7.04 8.90 -16.95
N LYS A 179 -7.30 9.77 -15.96
CA LYS A 179 -7.97 11.07 -16.14
C LYS A 179 -7.13 12.07 -16.94
N SER A 180 -5.80 12.02 -16.82
CA SER A 180 -4.88 12.87 -17.59
C SER A 180 -4.82 12.43 -19.06
N MET A 181 -4.99 11.13 -19.32
CA MET A 181 -4.89 10.55 -20.66
C MET A 181 -6.21 10.67 -21.44
N LEU A 182 -7.38 10.53 -20.79
CA LEU A 182 -8.68 10.81 -21.41
C LEU A 182 -8.83 12.27 -21.86
N LYS A 183 -8.02 13.19 -21.31
CA LYS A 183 -8.00 14.61 -21.69
C LYS A 183 -7.19 14.88 -22.97
N ASN A 184 -6.35 13.95 -23.41
CA ASN A 184 -5.55 14.05 -24.63
C ASN A 184 -6.00 12.97 -25.63
N GLU A 185 -6.91 13.31 -26.54
CA GLU A 185 -7.47 12.43 -27.60
C GLU A 185 -6.45 11.81 -28.58
N LYS A 186 -5.13 12.03 -28.41
CA LYS A 186 -4.10 11.65 -29.38
C LYS A 186 -3.25 10.44 -29.00
N PHE A 187 -3.39 9.88 -27.80
CA PHE A 187 -2.57 8.74 -27.35
C PHE A 187 -3.34 7.43 -27.37
N ASN A 188 -2.71 6.37 -27.89
CA ASN A 188 -3.23 5.01 -27.88
C ASN A 188 -3.40 4.53 -26.43
N THR A 189 -4.60 4.75 -25.89
CA THR A 189 -4.88 4.70 -24.45
C THR A 189 -4.63 3.30 -23.88
N ALA A 190 -4.86 2.26 -24.69
CA ALA A 190 -4.62 0.87 -24.31
C ALA A 190 -3.13 0.56 -24.08
N GLU A 191 -2.22 1.09 -24.90
CA GLU A 191 -0.78 0.83 -24.78
C GLU A 191 -0.18 1.48 -23.52
N VAL A 192 -0.63 2.70 -23.21
CA VAL A 192 -0.20 3.42 -21.99
C VAL A 192 -0.81 2.81 -20.73
N LEU A 193 -2.07 2.36 -20.77
CA LEU A 193 -2.69 1.62 -19.66
C LEU A 193 -1.93 0.33 -19.37
N MET A 194 -1.56 -0.42 -20.42
CA MET A 194 -0.77 -1.63 -20.28
C MET A 194 0.63 -1.34 -19.72
N ASP A 195 1.28 -0.25 -20.13
CA ASP A 195 2.59 0.13 -19.59
C ASP A 195 2.51 0.54 -18.11
N VAL A 196 1.45 1.26 -17.72
CA VAL A 196 1.23 1.71 -16.34
C VAL A 196 0.84 0.57 -15.42
N GLU A 197 0.01 -0.36 -15.88
CA GLU A 197 -0.31 -1.60 -15.15
C GLU A 197 0.95 -2.45 -14.97
N THR A 198 1.77 -2.56 -16.03
CA THR A 198 3.03 -3.33 -16.01
C THR A 198 4.12 -2.70 -15.15
N ASN A 199 4.15 -1.37 -15.03
CA ASN A 199 5.20 -0.63 -14.30
C ASN A 199 4.66 0.14 -13.07
N ARG A 200 3.48 -0.25 -12.57
CA ARG A 200 2.78 0.42 -11.47
C ARG A 200 3.69 0.66 -10.26
N ASP A 201 4.43 -0.36 -9.86
CA ASP A 201 5.27 -0.28 -8.67
C ASP A 201 6.53 0.59 -8.88
N LYS A 202 7.00 0.74 -10.12
CA LYS A 202 8.09 1.67 -10.46
C LYS A 202 7.64 3.12 -10.34
N TYR A 203 6.43 3.45 -10.80
CA TYR A 203 5.88 4.80 -10.68
C TYR A 203 5.60 5.16 -9.21
N LYS A 204 5.08 4.23 -8.39
CA LYS A 204 4.95 4.43 -6.94
C LYS A 204 6.28 4.77 -6.29
N PHE A 205 7.30 3.94 -6.55
CA PHE A 205 8.64 4.14 -6.04
C PHE A 205 9.23 5.48 -6.47
N LEU A 206 9.08 5.86 -7.74
CA LEU A 206 9.58 7.14 -8.27
C LEU A 206 8.91 8.33 -7.58
N MET A 207 7.58 8.33 -7.47
CA MET A 207 6.83 9.43 -6.84
C MET A 207 7.19 9.57 -5.36
N THR A 208 7.30 8.47 -4.61
CA THR A 208 7.75 8.50 -3.22
C THR A 208 9.20 8.96 -3.08
N SER A 209 10.09 8.56 -4.00
CA SER A 209 11.48 9.04 -4.02
C SER A 209 11.57 10.55 -4.24
N LEU A 210 10.75 11.09 -5.15
CA LEU A 210 10.67 12.54 -5.38
C LEU A 210 10.17 13.28 -4.13
N LEU A 211 9.11 12.77 -3.48
CA LEU A 211 8.60 13.35 -2.23
C LEU A 211 9.66 13.31 -1.12
N LEU A 212 10.43 12.22 -1.02
CA LEU A 212 11.51 12.07 -0.05
C LEU A 212 12.57 13.15 -0.23
N VAL A 213 12.99 13.41 -1.48
CA VAL A 213 13.96 14.48 -1.80
C VAL A 213 13.40 15.86 -1.41
N VAL A 214 12.13 16.12 -1.68
CA VAL A 214 11.47 17.39 -1.28
C VAL A 214 11.48 17.55 0.24
N LEU A 215 11.20 16.49 1.00
CA LEU A 215 11.22 16.52 2.46
C LEU A 215 12.63 16.75 3.03
N ILE A 216 13.66 16.18 2.41
CA ILE A 216 15.07 16.42 2.77
C ILE A 216 15.43 17.90 2.55
N ILE A 217 15.15 18.44 1.36
CA ILE A 217 15.49 19.84 1.03
C ILE A 217 14.72 20.80 1.95
N SER A 218 13.43 20.53 2.20
CA SER A 218 12.59 21.29 3.11
C SER A 218 13.15 21.30 4.54
N GLY A 219 13.55 20.13 5.07
CA GLY A 219 14.13 20.01 6.41
C GLY A 219 15.45 20.78 6.54
N ILE A 220 16.36 20.65 5.57
CA ILE A 220 17.65 21.36 5.57
C ILE A 220 17.43 22.87 5.54
N SER A 221 16.57 23.34 4.62
CA SER A 221 16.27 24.77 4.47
C SER A 221 15.69 25.34 5.76
N PHE A 222 14.77 24.62 6.39
CA PHE A 222 14.16 25.04 7.65
C PHE A 222 15.18 25.12 8.79
N LEU A 223 16.04 24.10 8.97
CA LEU A 223 17.05 24.09 10.04
C LEU A 223 18.10 25.20 9.90
N ILE A 224 18.49 25.54 8.66
CA ILE A 224 19.43 26.64 8.43
C ILE A 224 18.77 27.98 8.74
N LEU A 225 17.54 28.20 8.26
CA LEU A 225 16.86 29.51 8.38
C LEU A 225 16.32 29.80 9.77
N VAL A 226 15.81 28.77 10.48
CA VAL A 226 15.09 28.95 11.75
C VAL A 226 15.95 28.57 12.95
N GLU A 227 16.67 27.45 12.88
CA GLU A 227 17.55 26.99 13.98
C GLU A 227 18.98 27.54 13.84
N GLY A 228 19.31 28.20 12.73
CA GLY A 228 20.63 28.80 12.50
C GLY A 228 21.76 27.77 12.38
N MET A 229 21.45 26.53 12.00
CA MET A 229 22.45 25.46 11.89
C MET A 229 23.32 25.63 10.65
N GLU A 230 24.59 25.21 10.74
CA GLU A 230 25.44 25.08 9.55
C GLU A 230 24.87 23.99 8.61
N PHE A 231 25.17 24.09 7.32
CA PHE A 231 24.62 23.17 6.31
C PHE A 231 24.89 21.69 6.61
N ILE A 232 26.10 21.36 7.08
CA ILE A 232 26.49 19.98 7.39
C ILE A 232 25.71 19.45 8.60
N ASP A 233 25.62 20.25 9.66
CA ASP A 233 24.85 19.91 10.86
C ASP A 233 23.36 19.75 10.56
N ALA A 234 22.80 20.63 9.70
CA ALA A 234 21.41 20.55 9.26
C ALA A 234 21.17 19.28 8.42
N PHE A 235 22.05 18.98 7.47
CA PHE A 235 21.96 17.76 6.67
C PHE A 235 22.05 16.50 7.54
N TYR A 236 23.01 16.47 8.46
CA TYR A 236 23.19 15.37 9.41
C TYR A 236 21.97 15.21 10.32
N CYS A 237 21.41 16.30 10.86
CA CYS A 237 20.20 16.29 11.65
C CYS A 237 19.01 15.74 10.84
N VAL A 238 18.82 16.20 9.60
CA VAL A 238 17.76 15.68 8.71
C VAL A 238 17.91 14.18 8.45
N CYS A 239 19.11 13.72 8.08
CA CYS A 239 19.36 12.32 7.83
C CYS A 239 19.10 11.46 9.08
N SER A 240 19.68 11.82 10.22
CA SER A 240 19.50 11.08 11.48
C SER A 240 18.04 11.05 11.95
N THR A 241 17.27 12.10 11.66
CA THR A 241 15.84 12.16 11.98
C THR A 241 15.02 11.26 11.08
N MET A 242 15.21 11.40 9.77
CA MET A 242 14.43 10.66 8.79
C MET A 242 14.65 9.16 8.92
N THR A 243 15.90 8.73 9.14
CA THR A 243 16.26 7.33 9.37
C THR A 243 15.98 6.84 10.79
N THR A 244 15.30 7.66 11.61
CA THR A 244 14.93 7.35 13.00
C THR A 244 16.14 6.91 13.86
N LEU A 245 17.33 7.47 13.59
CA LEU A 245 18.53 7.27 14.42
C LEU A 245 18.49 8.18 15.64
N GLY A 246 18.18 9.47 15.41
CA GLY A 246 17.98 10.49 16.44
C GLY A 246 19.06 10.54 17.53
N TYR A 247 20.32 10.76 17.15
CA TYR A 247 21.44 10.82 18.10
C TYR A 247 21.30 11.89 19.20
N GLY A 248 20.53 12.96 18.94
CA GLY A 248 20.16 13.96 19.95
C GLY A 248 21.14 15.10 20.17
N ASP A 249 22.31 15.04 19.53
CA ASP A 249 23.34 16.07 19.55
C ASP A 249 22.91 17.35 18.81
N LYS A 250 22.12 17.20 17.74
CA LYS A 250 21.43 18.28 17.04
C LYS A 250 19.93 17.97 17.00
N SER A 251 19.11 18.92 17.45
CA SER A 251 17.65 18.77 17.53
C SER A 251 16.94 20.11 17.49
N PHE A 252 15.62 20.06 17.26
CA PHE A 252 14.74 21.23 17.20
C PHE A 252 14.60 21.88 18.58
N SER A 253 15.38 22.93 18.81
CA SER A 253 15.47 23.59 20.11
C SER A 253 14.56 24.81 20.21
N THR A 254 14.22 25.44 19.08
CA THR A 254 13.32 26.59 19.05
C THR A 254 11.85 26.17 19.11
N GLN A 255 10.98 27.08 19.60
CA GLN A 255 9.54 26.84 19.63
C GLN A 255 8.98 26.63 18.21
N GLU A 256 9.40 27.48 17.26
CA GLU A 256 9.01 27.38 15.84
C GLU A 256 9.51 26.07 15.23
N GLY A 257 10.74 25.66 15.55
CA GLY A 257 11.30 24.40 15.06
C GLY A 257 10.57 23.17 15.57
N ARG A 258 10.11 23.17 16.83
CA ARG A 258 9.29 22.08 17.36
C ARG A 258 7.93 21.98 16.68
N MET A 259 7.29 23.11 16.36
CA MET A 259 6.03 23.11 15.61
C MET A 259 6.20 22.53 14.20
N PHE A 260 7.27 22.92 13.51
CA PHE A 260 7.61 22.34 12.21
C PHE A 260 7.92 20.84 12.33
N ALA A 261 8.74 20.45 13.31
CA ALA A 261 9.16 19.07 13.53
C ALA A 261 7.99 18.12 13.76
N ILE A 262 6.94 18.54 14.47
CA ILE A 262 5.74 17.72 14.72
C ILE A 262 5.15 17.17 13.41
N LEU A 263 4.97 18.03 12.41
CA LEU A 263 4.38 17.62 11.13
C LEU A 263 5.42 17.01 10.19
N TRP A 264 6.62 17.57 10.19
CA TRP A 264 7.69 17.15 9.29
C TRP A 264 8.24 15.76 9.64
N ILE A 265 8.45 15.46 10.92
CA ILE A 265 8.92 14.14 11.38
C ILE A 265 7.90 13.05 11.04
N LEU A 266 6.61 13.28 11.31
CA LEU A 266 5.55 12.32 10.93
C LEU A 266 5.54 12.07 9.42
N SER A 267 5.57 13.13 8.62
CA SER A 267 5.51 13.01 7.16
C SER A 267 6.75 12.32 6.59
N SER A 268 7.92 12.65 7.11
CA SER A 268 9.21 12.12 6.64
C SER A 268 9.42 10.66 7.01
N THR A 269 9.05 10.23 8.22
CA THR A 269 9.18 8.84 8.64
C THR A 269 8.19 7.92 7.90
N ILE A 270 6.95 8.38 7.67
CA ILE A 270 6.00 7.67 6.81
C ILE A 270 6.55 7.56 5.38
N CYS A 271 7.04 8.66 4.81
CA CYS A 271 7.58 8.68 3.45
C CYS A 271 8.79 7.74 3.29
N LEU A 272 9.72 7.74 4.25
CA LEU A 272 10.87 6.84 4.24
C LEU A 272 10.45 5.37 4.38
N GLY A 273 9.49 5.07 5.26
CA GLY A 273 8.93 3.72 5.38
C GLY A 273 8.32 3.24 4.05
N GLN A 274 7.61 4.11 3.35
CA GLN A 274 7.01 3.78 2.05
C GLN A 274 8.08 3.54 0.99
N PHE A 275 9.14 4.36 0.99
CA PHE A 275 10.27 4.18 0.08
C PHE A 275 10.86 2.77 0.21
N PHE A 276 11.11 2.30 1.43
CA PHE A 276 11.63 0.94 1.65
C PHE A 276 10.62 -0.15 1.27
N LEU A 277 9.33 0.02 1.56
CA LEU A 277 8.30 -0.94 1.15
C LEU A 277 8.21 -1.06 -0.37
N TYR A 278 8.26 0.05 -1.10
CA TYR A 278 8.24 0.02 -2.57
C TYR A 278 9.54 -0.49 -3.16
N LEU A 279 10.69 -0.19 -2.54
CA LEU A 279 11.96 -0.79 -2.93
C LEU A 279 11.92 -2.32 -2.78
N ALA A 280 11.38 -2.82 -1.67
CA ALA A 280 11.20 -4.25 -1.43
C ALA A 280 10.21 -4.89 -2.42
N ALA A 281 9.13 -4.18 -2.76
CA ALA A 281 8.16 -4.61 -3.76
C ALA A 281 8.82 -4.75 -5.15
N LEU A 282 9.59 -3.74 -5.59
CA LEU A 282 10.33 -3.78 -6.85
C LEU A 282 11.34 -4.92 -6.91
N TYR A 283 12.07 -5.16 -5.82
CA TYR A 283 13.02 -6.27 -5.74
C TYR A 283 12.31 -7.62 -5.83
N THR A 284 11.19 -7.77 -5.11
CA THR A 284 10.38 -8.99 -5.09
C THR A 284 9.76 -9.26 -6.46
N GLU A 285 9.23 -8.25 -7.12
CA GLU A 285 8.63 -8.36 -8.45
C GLU A 285 9.66 -8.83 -9.49
N LYS A 286 10.87 -8.25 -9.49
CA LYS A 286 11.95 -8.67 -10.38
C LYS A 286 12.31 -10.13 -10.17
N ARG A 287 12.36 -10.58 -8.90
CA ARG A 287 12.61 -11.98 -8.54
C ARG A 287 11.48 -12.89 -9.04
N GLN A 288 10.22 -12.54 -8.80
CA GLN A 288 9.05 -13.31 -9.26
C GLN A 288 9.05 -13.45 -10.79
N ARG A 289 9.25 -12.35 -11.53
CA ARG A 289 9.32 -12.40 -13.00
C ARG A 289 10.47 -13.28 -13.51
N SER A 290 11.62 -13.28 -12.83
CA SER A 290 12.75 -14.16 -13.19
C SER A 290 12.45 -15.64 -12.94
N LEU A 291 11.74 -15.97 -11.86
CA LEU A 291 11.31 -17.33 -11.54
C LEU A 291 10.28 -17.82 -12.55
N VAL A 292 9.29 -17.00 -12.89
CA VAL A 292 8.30 -17.34 -13.92
C VAL A 292 8.98 -17.60 -15.27
N LYS A 293 9.90 -16.72 -15.69
CA LYS A 293 10.67 -16.93 -16.92
C LYS A 293 11.53 -18.19 -16.87
N TRP A 294 12.13 -18.50 -15.71
CA TRP A 294 12.90 -19.72 -15.53
C TRP A 294 12.03 -20.97 -15.62
N VAL A 295 10.84 -20.98 -15.01
CA VAL A 295 9.88 -22.08 -15.11
C VAL A 295 9.41 -22.26 -16.55
N LEU A 296 9.06 -21.17 -17.25
CA LEU A 296 8.60 -21.22 -18.64
C LEU A 296 9.69 -21.68 -19.62
N ASN A 297 10.96 -21.37 -19.35
CA ASN A 297 12.08 -21.79 -20.18
C ASN A 297 12.71 -23.12 -19.74
N ARG A 298 12.23 -23.73 -18.65
CA ARG A 298 12.70 -25.05 -18.22
C ARG A 298 12.18 -26.09 -19.21
N LYS A 299 13.02 -27.07 -19.57
CA LYS A 299 12.55 -28.25 -20.33
C LYS A 299 11.52 -29.01 -19.48
N LEU A 300 10.38 -29.36 -20.07
CA LEU A 300 9.41 -30.24 -19.41
C LEU A 300 10.11 -31.56 -19.04
N THR A 301 9.93 -31.99 -17.79
CA THR A 301 10.37 -33.30 -17.33
C THR A 301 9.24 -34.32 -17.49
N PRO A 302 9.55 -35.64 -17.60
CA PRO A 302 8.52 -36.68 -17.67
C PRO A 302 7.55 -36.64 -16.48
N SER A 303 8.03 -36.30 -15.29
CA SER A 303 7.20 -36.13 -14.10
C SER A 303 6.24 -34.93 -14.20
N ASP A 304 6.59 -33.88 -14.95
CA ASP A 304 5.68 -32.75 -15.21
C ASP A 304 4.56 -33.16 -16.18
N LEU A 305 4.82 -34.09 -17.11
CA LEU A 305 3.82 -34.66 -18.03
C LEU A 305 2.88 -35.63 -17.30
N GLU A 306 3.43 -36.47 -16.44
CA GLU A 306 2.66 -37.40 -15.59
C GLU A 306 1.77 -36.64 -14.60
N ALA A 307 2.24 -35.52 -14.03
CA ALA A 307 1.41 -34.65 -13.18
C ALA A 307 0.34 -33.86 -13.97
N ALA A 308 0.50 -33.71 -15.28
CA ALA A 308 -0.48 -33.07 -16.17
C ALA A 308 -1.51 -34.06 -16.74
N ASP A 309 -1.20 -35.37 -16.71
CA ASP A 309 -2.09 -36.48 -17.06
C ASP A 309 -3.09 -36.76 -15.94
N MET A 310 -4.09 -35.87 -15.82
CA MET A 310 -5.11 -35.94 -14.78
C MET A 310 -6.03 -37.17 -14.94
N ASP A 311 -6.20 -37.66 -16.18
CA ASP A 311 -7.04 -38.80 -16.55
C ASP A 311 -6.28 -40.14 -16.63
N HIS A 312 -4.96 -40.14 -16.41
CA HIS A 312 -4.09 -41.32 -16.39
C HIS A 312 -4.19 -42.14 -17.69
N ASP A 313 -4.40 -41.48 -18.83
CA ASP A 313 -4.55 -42.12 -20.14
C ASP A 313 -3.24 -42.18 -20.94
N GLU A 314 -2.12 -41.75 -20.33
CA GLU A 314 -0.79 -41.60 -20.93
C GLU A 314 -0.74 -40.56 -22.07
N VAL A 315 -1.78 -39.71 -22.23
CA VAL A 315 -1.92 -38.75 -23.34
C VAL A 315 -2.24 -37.34 -22.84
N VAL A 316 -1.21 -36.49 -22.75
CA VAL A 316 -1.39 -35.07 -22.43
C VAL A 316 -1.86 -34.27 -23.67
N ARG A 317 -3.15 -33.92 -23.73
CA ARG A 317 -3.73 -33.08 -24.81
C ARG A 317 -3.59 -31.59 -24.52
N VAL A 318 -2.74 -30.89 -25.28
CA VAL A 318 -2.61 -29.43 -25.20
C VAL A 318 -3.55 -28.78 -26.22
N HIS A 319 -4.63 -28.14 -25.75
CA HIS A 319 -5.45 -27.27 -26.60
C HIS A 319 -4.79 -25.90 -26.75
N ILE A 320 -4.15 -25.69 -27.90
CA ILE A 320 -3.64 -24.37 -28.28
C ILE A 320 -4.82 -23.62 -28.91
N ILE A 321 -5.36 -22.65 -28.17
CA ILE A 321 -6.43 -21.72 -28.61
C ILE A 321 -5.78 -20.48 -29.22
#